data_AF-A0A2W4WTQ8-F1
#
_entry.id   AF-A0A2W4WTQ8-F1
#
_cell.length_a   1.000
_cell.length_b   1.000
_cell.length_c   1.000
_cell.angle_alpha   90.00
_cell.angle_beta   90.00
_cell.angle_gamma   90.00
#
_symmetry.space_group_name_H-M   'P 1'
#
loop_
_entity.id
_entity.type
_entity.pdbx_description
1 polymer ?
#
loop_
_entity_poly.entity_id
_entity_poly.type
_entity_poly.pdbx_seq_one_letter_code
_entity_poly.pdbx_strand_id
1 'polypeptide(L)'
;KIQSILTLRLDAFEGAGSIGDGKRKPPIGVHVSTRSSLLLKEAREMRSMQMRRGKNAAPPIDPKPFSLEELAGRALIQHESQTLLSLAQQLGQDRVHVVFFGFDQGAEAVAERVLVSLWSAHFEAPRITVLAPNHEAVEAGFKARHREAFAHPQVWSAGIQFLPFDWDAASISDDLLGEIEQARGKPTAVVVSTGADPGNIHLAIALKRACNRGGRWPVPIYMRETSQSEFSKEYAKGDETEDLDAYLQAFGGHQSTATRARIINGSLDRGAAVAHEHYNKGLGKRDAMSMKELQSAMKDWSDVLETYRAANRAVSDAAMTKLWDAGWRPVAKGEKGDTAPTVPDELMERMAKREHDRWMAERLVSGWRPTAPDEKRNNDLMIHDKIVPWDALNEADKNNDVVQVRASMDVARVTHKDGFVKR
;
A
#
# COMPACT_ATOMS: atom_id res chain seq x y z
N LYS A 1 12.49 -25.42 15.29
CA LYS A 1 11.22 -25.16 16.03
C LYS A 1 11.55 -24.35 17.28
N ILE A 2 11.65 -23.03 17.15
CA ILE A 2 11.75 -22.11 18.28
C ILE A 2 10.61 -21.11 18.07
N GLN A 3 9.56 -21.26 18.89
CA GLN A 3 8.53 -20.24 19.04
C GLN A 3 9.17 -19.08 19.80
N SER A 4 9.57 -18.04 19.08
CA SER A 4 9.84 -16.73 19.68
C SER A 4 8.49 -16.07 19.99
N ILE A 5 7.91 -16.39 21.16
CA ILE A 5 6.87 -15.57 21.78
C ILE A 5 7.57 -14.30 22.24
N LEU A 6 7.35 -13.19 21.53
CA LEU A 6 7.80 -11.87 21.96
C LEU A 6 6.99 -11.49 23.21
N THR A 7 7.67 -11.33 24.34
CA THR A 7 7.07 -10.98 25.63
C THR A 7 6.31 -9.66 25.53
N LEU A 8 5.00 -9.72 25.82
CA LEU A 8 4.09 -8.58 25.93
C LEU A 8 4.53 -7.66 27.06
N ARG A 9 4.83 -6.39 26.76
CA ARG A 9 4.89 -5.33 27.78
C ARG A 9 3.49 -4.75 27.92
N LEU A 10 2.84 -5.07 29.04
CA LEU A 10 1.55 -4.49 29.46
C LEU A 10 1.82 -3.11 30.05
N ASP A 11 1.67 -2.05 29.25
CA ASP A 11 1.61 -0.69 29.79
C ASP A 11 0.15 -0.38 30.13
N ALA A 12 -0.25 -0.68 31.37
CA ALA A 12 -1.50 -0.21 31.93
C ALA A 12 -1.34 1.26 32.37
N PHE A 13 -1.88 2.20 31.60
CA PHE A 13 -2.02 3.58 32.05
C PHE A 13 -3.27 3.71 32.92
N GLU A 14 -3.11 3.65 34.25
CA GLU A 14 -4.14 4.10 35.19
C GLU A 14 -4.05 5.61 35.34
N GLY A 15 -4.97 6.34 34.72
CA GLY A 15 -5.25 7.72 35.09
C GLY A 15 -6.03 7.73 36.40
N ALA A 16 -5.42 8.16 37.49
CA ALA A 16 -6.08 8.34 38.78
C ALA A 16 -7.18 9.41 38.67
N GLY A 17 -8.44 8.98 38.77
CA GLY A 17 -9.62 9.82 38.83
C GLY A 17 -10.71 9.09 39.62
N SER A 18 -11.30 9.78 40.60
CA SER A 18 -12.18 9.25 41.63
C SER A 18 -13.42 8.51 41.13
N ILE A 19 -13.82 7.52 41.94
CA ILE A 19 -14.91 6.56 41.73
C ILE A 19 -16.27 7.26 41.79
N GLY A 20 -17.08 7.05 40.76
CA GLY A 20 -18.52 7.26 40.74
C GLY A 20 -19.17 6.12 39.96
N ASP A 21 -20.23 5.53 40.50
CA ASP A 21 -20.93 4.38 39.94
C ASP A 21 -21.43 4.63 38.50
N GLY A 22 -21.26 3.62 37.64
CA GLY A 22 -22.00 3.49 36.38
C GLY A 22 -21.26 3.72 35.06
N LYS A 23 -19.95 4.01 35.04
CA LYS A 23 -19.20 4.09 33.76
C LYS A 23 -18.49 2.77 33.45
N ARG A 24 -19.00 2.02 32.45
CA ARG A 24 -18.32 0.85 31.89
C ARG A 24 -16.87 1.21 31.56
N LYS A 25 -15.91 0.45 32.09
CA LYS A 25 -14.49 0.61 31.74
C LYS A 25 -14.34 0.38 30.23
N PRO A 26 -13.58 1.23 29.53
CA PRO A 26 -13.28 0.99 28.12
C PRO A 26 -12.54 -0.34 27.96
N PRO A 27 -12.75 -1.06 26.84
CA PRO A 27 -12.07 -2.33 26.60
C PRO A 27 -10.55 -2.13 26.52
N ILE A 28 -9.78 -3.12 27.01
CA ILE A 28 -8.33 -3.14 26.90
C ILE A 28 -7.96 -3.48 25.47
N GLY A 29 -7.32 -2.54 24.77
CA GLY A 29 -6.80 -2.77 23.42
C GLY A 29 -5.57 -3.66 23.44
N VAL A 30 -5.62 -4.82 22.79
CA VAL A 30 -4.50 -5.78 22.70
C VAL A 30 -4.02 -5.86 21.26
N HIS A 31 -2.84 -5.30 20.99
CA HIS A 31 -2.26 -5.29 19.64
C HIS A 31 -1.46 -6.58 19.39
N VAL A 32 -1.85 -7.33 18.36
CA VAL A 32 -1.23 -8.64 18.07
C VAL A 32 -0.67 -8.65 16.65
N SER A 33 0.64 -8.86 16.51
CA SER A 33 1.24 -9.02 15.19
C SER A 33 1.04 -10.44 14.68
N THR A 34 0.69 -10.58 13.40
CA THR A 34 0.74 -11.86 12.69
C THR A 34 1.53 -11.72 11.40
N ARG A 35 2.21 -12.80 11.03
CA ARG A 35 2.93 -12.96 9.76
C ARG A 35 2.07 -13.58 8.67
N SER A 36 1.03 -14.33 9.04
CA SER A 36 0.11 -14.92 8.07
C SER A 36 -0.92 -13.88 7.62
N SER A 37 -0.94 -13.59 6.32
CA SER A 37 -1.94 -12.71 5.69
C SER A 37 -3.36 -13.28 5.82
N LEU A 38 -3.51 -14.60 5.72
CA LEU A 38 -4.80 -15.28 5.93
C LEU A 38 -5.30 -15.11 7.36
N LEU A 39 -4.45 -15.40 8.36
CA LEU A 39 -4.83 -15.21 9.77
C LEU A 39 -5.11 -13.74 10.10
N LEU A 40 -4.39 -12.80 9.47
CA LEU A 40 -4.66 -11.38 9.64
C LEU A 40 -6.06 -11.02 9.16
N LYS A 41 -6.42 -11.45 7.94
CA LYS A 41 -7.76 -11.22 7.36
C LYS A 41 -8.84 -11.82 8.24
N GLU A 42 -8.71 -13.09 8.62
CA GLU A 42 -9.67 -13.78 9.50
C GLU A 42 -9.80 -13.09 10.87
N ALA A 43 -8.68 -12.71 11.50
CA ALA A 43 -8.70 -12.05 12.81
C ALA A 43 -9.41 -10.69 12.75
N ARG A 44 -9.22 -9.92 11.68
CA ARG A 44 -9.89 -8.62 11.50
C ARG A 44 -11.38 -8.78 11.19
N GLU A 45 -11.76 -9.80 10.43
CA GLU A 45 -13.17 -10.12 10.19
C GLU A 45 -13.87 -10.62 11.47
N MET A 46 -13.22 -11.47 12.26
CA MET A 46 -13.73 -11.91 13.57
C MET A 46 -13.98 -10.74 14.51
N ARG A 47 -13.03 -9.79 14.59
CA ARG A 47 -13.20 -8.54 15.34
C ARG A 47 -14.40 -7.73 14.83
N SER A 48 -14.54 -7.59 13.51
CA SER A 48 -15.65 -6.86 12.89
C SER A 48 -17.01 -7.50 13.17
N MET A 49 -17.10 -8.84 13.17
CA MET A 49 -18.30 -9.58 13.54
C MET A 49 -18.69 -9.39 15.00
N GLN A 50 -17.71 -9.33 15.92
CA GLN A 50 -17.97 -9.05 17.34
C GLN A 50 -18.57 -7.64 17.53
N MET A 51 -18.06 -6.64 16.80
CA MET A 51 -18.61 -5.29 16.81
C MET A 51 -20.05 -5.21 16.30
N ARG A 52 -20.42 -6.02 15.28
CA ARG A 52 -21.80 -6.11 14.78
C ARG A 52 -22.78 -6.70 15.81
N ARG A 53 -22.32 -7.61 16.68
CA ARG A 53 -23.18 -8.45 17.54
C ARG A 53 -23.65 -7.80 18.86
N GLY A 54 -23.19 -6.61 19.25
CA GLY A 54 -23.81 -5.95 20.41
C GLY A 54 -23.24 -4.60 20.86
N LYS A 55 -24.10 -3.58 20.92
CA LYS A 55 -23.89 -2.35 21.71
C LYS A 55 -24.00 -2.59 23.23
N ASN A 56 -24.53 -3.75 23.64
CA ASN A 56 -24.93 -3.99 25.03
C ASN A 56 -23.88 -4.66 25.92
N ALA A 57 -22.73 -5.12 25.41
CA ALA A 57 -21.55 -5.46 26.21
C ALA A 57 -20.31 -5.57 25.29
N ALA A 58 -19.53 -4.49 25.16
CA ALA A 58 -18.23 -4.59 24.53
C ALA A 58 -17.37 -5.59 25.33
N PRO A 59 -16.69 -6.55 24.69
CA PRO A 59 -15.83 -7.49 25.40
C PRO A 59 -14.75 -6.74 26.17
N PRO A 60 -14.27 -7.24 27.33
CA PRO A 60 -13.25 -6.56 28.13
C PRO A 60 -11.92 -6.39 27.39
N ILE A 61 -11.70 -7.16 26.33
CA ILE A 61 -10.52 -7.15 25.47
C ILE A 61 -10.96 -6.81 24.05
N ASP A 62 -10.30 -5.82 23.44
CA ASP A 62 -10.43 -5.47 22.02
C ASP A 62 -9.14 -5.89 21.29
N PRO A 63 -9.12 -7.05 20.61
CA PRO A 63 -7.96 -7.47 19.85
C PRO A 63 -7.78 -6.59 18.61
N LYS A 64 -6.56 -6.12 18.39
CA LYS A 64 -6.17 -5.25 17.27
C LYS A 64 -5.06 -5.92 16.45
N PRO A 65 -5.43 -6.89 15.58
CA PRO A 65 -4.46 -7.62 14.78
C PRO A 65 -3.83 -6.71 13.71
N PHE A 66 -2.52 -6.85 13.53
CA PHE A 66 -1.75 -6.12 12.51
C PHE A 66 -0.65 -7.00 11.91
N SER A 67 -0.08 -6.58 10.77
CA SER A 67 1.10 -7.21 10.17
C SER A 67 2.20 -6.17 10.01
N LEU A 68 3.41 -6.51 10.43
CA LEU A 68 4.59 -5.66 10.20
C LEU A 68 4.95 -5.58 8.72
N GLU A 69 4.70 -6.65 7.95
CA GLU A 69 4.94 -6.67 6.51
C GLU A 69 3.95 -5.77 5.76
N GLU A 70 2.66 -5.80 6.14
CA GLU A 70 1.66 -4.87 5.59
C GLU A 70 2.03 -3.42 5.91
N LEU A 71 2.41 -3.13 7.16
CA LEU A 71 2.83 -1.78 7.56
C LEU A 71 4.08 -1.33 6.80
N ALA A 72 5.05 -2.23 6.56
CA ALA A 72 6.25 -1.96 5.81
C ALA A 72 5.94 -1.61 4.34
N GLY A 73 5.16 -2.46 3.66
CA GLY A 73 4.78 -2.23 2.26
C GLY A 73 3.95 -0.96 2.07
N ARG A 74 3.02 -0.69 3.00
CA ARG A 74 2.24 0.56 2.99
C ARG A 74 3.11 1.79 3.19
N ALA A 75 4.02 1.76 4.16
CA ALA A 75 4.93 2.87 4.40
C ALA A 75 5.83 3.14 3.20
N LEU A 76 6.35 2.07 2.56
CA LEU A 76 7.18 2.19 1.37
C LEU A 76 6.43 2.88 0.23
N ILE A 77 5.25 2.37 -0.15
CA ILE A 77 4.50 2.94 -1.29
C ILE A 77 3.98 4.36 -1.01
N GLN A 78 3.52 4.64 0.22
CA GLN A 78 3.11 6.01 0.59
C GLN A 78 4.26 7.01 0.46
N HIS A 79 5.49 6.58 0.73
CA HIS A 79 6.68 7.43 0.66
C HIS A 79 7.23 7.53 -0.77
N GLU A 80 7.33 6.41 -1.48
CA GLU A 80 8.08 6.30 -2.73
C GLU A 80 7.24 6.47 -4.00
N SER A 81 5.91 6.48 -3.90
CA SER A 81 5.04 6.55 -5.09
C SER A 81 5.39 7.69 -6.05
N GLN A 82 5.63 8.90 -5.56
CA GLN A 82 6.01 10.03 -6.43
C GLN A 82 7.42 9.86 -7.01
N THR A 83 8.38 9.32 -6.25
CA THR A 83 9.72 9.01 -6.74
C THR A 83 9.65 8.06 -7.93
N LEU A 84 8.88 6.97 -7.80
CA LEU A 84 8.70 5.99 -8.86
C LEU A 84 8.03 6.57 -10.10
N LEU A 85 6.99 7.39 -9.93
CA LEU A 85 6.28 8.01 -11.05
C LEU A 85 7.15 9.04 -11.78
N SER A 86 7.88 9.87 -11.03
CA SER A 86 8.82 10.84 -11.61
C SER A 86 9.95 10.13 -12.36
N LEU A 87 10.50 9.05 -11.80
CA LEU A 87 11.54 8.27 -12.47
C LEU A 87 11.02 7.58 -13.73
N ALA A 88 9.84 6.96 -13.69
CA ALA A 88 9.21 6.38 -14.89
C ALA A 88 9.01 7.44 -15.99
N GLN A 89 8.60 8.66 -15.63
CA GLN A 89 8.45 9.77 -16.56
C GLN A 89 9.80 10.18 -17.15
N GLN A 90 10.83 10.34 -16.31
CA GLN A 90 12.19 10.72 -16.72
C GLN A 90 12.83 9.68 -17.65
N LEU A 91 12.56 8.39 -17.40
CA LEU A 91 13.03 7.28 -18.23
C LEU A 91 12.19 7.04 -19.49
N GLY A 92 11.12 7.83 -19.71
CA GLY A 92 10.23 7.68 -20.87
C GLY A 92 9.51 6.33 -20.90
N GLN A 93 9.16 5.78 -19.73
CA GLN A 93 8.49 4.49 -19.62
C GLN A 93 6.97 4.64 -19.79
N ASP A 94 6.33 3.72 -20.52
CA ASP A 94 4.87 3.71 -20.67
C ASP A 94 4.13 3.30 -19.38
N ARG A 95 4.84 2.64 -18.46
CA ARG A 95 4.30 2.16 -17.18
C ARG A 95 5.38 1.96 -16.13
N VAL A 96 4.94 1.94 -14.86
CA VAL A 96 5.78 1.50 -13.75
C VAL A 96 5.97 -0.02 -13.81
N HIS A 97 7.23 -0.46 -13.75
CA HIS A 97 7.60 -1.86 -13.68
C HIS A 97 8.50 -2.12 -12.48
N VAL A 98 8.02 -2.95 -11.54
CA VAL A 98 8.79 -3.29 -10.34
C VAL A 98 9.28 -4.73 -10.45
N VAL A 99 10.59 -4.93 -10.29
CA VAL A 99 11.23 -6.25 -10.35
C VAL A 99 11.56 -6.71 -8.94
N PHE A 100 11.16 -7.92 -8.56
CA PHE A 100 11.36 -8.49 -7.24
C PHE A 100 12.38 -9.62 -7.33
N PHE A 101 13.44 -9.53 -6.54
CA PHE A 101 14.37 -10.62 -6.29
C PHE A 101 14.05 -11.23 -4.91
N GLY A 102 13.41 -12.39 -4.94
CA GLY A 102 12.79 -12.99 -3.76
C GLY A 102 11.35 -12.53 -3.55
N PHE A 103 10.55 -13.43 -2.96
CA PHE A 103 9.12 -13.24 -2.80
C PHE A 103 8.61 -13.83 -1.48
N ASP A 104 9.24 -13.42 -0.37
CA ASP A 104 8.71 -13.68 0.96
C ASP A 104 7.49 -12.81 1.28
N GLN A 105 6.99 -12.87 2.51
CA GLN A 105 5.82 -12.09 2.96
C GLN A 105 6.03 -10.57 2.86
N GLY A 106 7.27 -10.09 3.01
CA GLY A 106 7.59 -8.68 2.86
C GLY A 106 7.49 -8.22 1.41
N ALA A 107 8.04 -9.00 0.48
CA ALA A 107 7.89 -8.75 -0.96
C ALA A 107 6.44 -8.85 -1.41
N GLU A 108 5.69 -9.86 -0.95
CA GLU A 108 4.27 -10.02 -1.29
C GLU A 108 3.45 -8.81 -0.81
N ALA A 109 3.69 -8.32 0.40
CA ALA A 109 3.02 -7.12 0.91
C ALA A 109 3.31 -5.88 0.05
N VAL A 110 4.55 -5.70 -0.44
CA VAL A 110 4.90 -4.62 -1.37
C VAL A 110 4.24 -4.84 -2.73
N ALA A 111 4.25 -6.06 -3.26
CA ALA A 111 3.65 -6.40 -4.55
C ALA A 111 2.14 -6.09 -4.57
N GLU A 112 1.41 -6.44 -3.50
CA GLU A 112 0.01 -6.03 -3.36
C GLU A 112 -0.14 -4.51 -3.42
N ARG A 113 0.69 -3.74 -2.70
CA ARG A 113 0.58 -2.27 -2.70
C ARG A 113 0.92 -1.67 -4.07
N VAL A 114 1.89 -2.21 -4.80
CA VAL A 114 2.17 -1.83 -6.19
C VAL A 114 0.92 -2.05 -7.06
N LEU A 115 0.32 -3.24 -6.98
CA LEU A 115 -0.86 -3.61 -7.77
C LEU A 115 -2.11 -2.77 -7.46
N VAL A 116 -2.25 -2.23 -6.24
CA VAL A 116 -3.48 -1.52 -5.83
C VAL A 116 -3.31 -0.02 -5.60
N SER A 117 -2.09 0.54 -5.70
CA SER A 117 -1.83 1.96 -5.38
C SER A 117 -1.07 2.74 -6.46
N LEU A 118 -0.31 2.10 -7.35
CA LEU A 118 0.50 2.78 -8.38
C LEU A 118 -0.25 2.94 -9.73
N TRP A 119 -1.51 3.34 -9.65
CA TRP A 119 -2.35 3.61 -10.82
C TRP A 119 -2.36 5.12 -11.11
N SER A 120 -1.52 5.53 -12.05
CA SER A 120 -1.39 6.92 -12.49
C SER A 120 -2.18 7.18 -13.77
N ALA A 121 -2.77 8.37 -13.87
CA ALA A 121 -3.42 8.83 -15.08
C ALA A 121 -2.44 8.87 -16.27
N HIS A 122 -1.16 9.15 -16.03
CA HIS A 122 -0.13 9.35 -17.08
C HIS A 122 0.45 8.06 -17.64
N PHE A 123 0.24 6.93 -16.97
CA PHE A 123 0.85 5.65 -17.31
C PHE A 123 -0.20 4.56 -17.61
N GLU A 124 0.24 3.50 -18.29
CA GLU A 124 -0.47 2.23 -18.35
C GLU A 124 -0.42 1.50 -17.00
N ALA A 125 -1.23 0.44 -16.87
CA ALA A 125 -1.32 -0.36 -15.65
C ALA A 125 0.06 -0.83 -15.15
N PRO A 126 0.35 -0.71 -13.82
CA PRO A 126 1.62 -1.12 -13.26
C PRO A 126 1.83 -2.63 -13.43
N ARG A 127 3.09 -3.05 -13.53
CA ARG A 127 3.44 -4.47 -13.68
C ARG A 127 4.58 -4.90 -12.76
N ILE A 128 4.63 -6.20 -12.51
CA ILE A 128 5.57 -6.84 -11.60
C ILE A 128 6.25 -8.03 -12.29
N THR A 129 7.58 -8.13 -12.17
CA THR A 129 8.31 -9.38 -12.45
C THR A 129 8.90 -9.89 -11.16
N VAL A 130 8.68 -11.16 -10.82
CA VAL A 130 9.22 -11.82 -9.64
C VAL A 130 10.24 -12.85 -10.08
N LEU A 131 11.42 -12.82 -9.47
CA LEU A 131 12.50 -13.76 -9.65
C LEU A 131 12.66 -14.57 -8.36
N ALA A 132 12.55 -15.90 -8.46
CA ALA A 132 12.68 -16.80 -7.32
C ALA A 132 13.23 -18.18 -7.73
N PRO A 133 13.96 -18.89 -6.84
CA PRO A 133 14.48 -20.22 -7.15
C PRO A 133 13.36 -21.22 -7.47
N ASN A 134 12.28 -21.20 -6.69
CA ASN A 134 11.10 -22.04 -6.88
C ASN A 134 9.89 -21.22 -7.35
N HIS A 135 10.06 -20.54 -8.49
CA HIS A 135 9.07 -19.59 -9.01
C HIS A 135 7.67 -20.18 -9.22
N GLU A 136 7.54 -21.45 -9.65
CA GLU A 136 6.24 -22.11 -9.84
C GLU A 136 5.46 -22.25 -8.53
N ALA A 137 6.12 -22.68 -7.44
CA ALA A 137 5.48 -22.81 -6.13
C ALA A 137 5.11 -21.44 -5.55
N VAL A 138 5.97 -20.44 -5.76
CA VAL A 138 5.72 -19.05 -5.36
C VAL A 138 4.49 -18.50 -6.10
N GLU A 139 4.43 -18.70 -7.42
CA GLU A 139 3.30 -18.30 -8.26
C GLU A 139 2.00 -18.98 -7.82
N ALA A 140 2.02 -20.31 -7.64
CA ALA A 140 0.85 -21.07 -7.19
C ALA A 140 0.35 -20.58 -5.82
N GLY A 141 1.27 -20.28 -4.90
CA GLY A 141 0.94 -19.72 -3.59
C GLY A 141 0.27 -18.35 -3.68
N PHE A 142 0.82 -17.44 -4.49
CA PHE A 142 0.25 -16.11 -4.68
C PHE A 142 -1.13 -16.17 -5.33
N LYS A 143 -1.29 -16.97 -6.40
CA LYS A 143 -2.57 -17.19 -7.08
C LYS A 143 -3.62 -17.79 -6.16
N ALA A 144 -3.24 -18.72 -5.28
CA ALA A 144 -4.16 -19.30 -4.31
C ALA A 144 -4.67 -18.28 -3.28
N ARG A 145 -3.81 -17.37 -2.83
CA ARG A 145 -4.19 -16.30 -1.88
C ARG A 145 -4.99 -15.17 -2.52
N HIS A 146 -4.75 -14.89 -3.80
CA HIS A 146 -5.41 -13.81 -4.56
C HIS A 146 -6.19 -14.35 -5.76
N ARG A 147 -7.02 -15.38 -5.55
CA ARG A 147 -7.73 -16.07 -6.63
C ARG A 147 -8.49 -15.14 -7.56
N GLU A 148 -9.25 -14.19 -7.01
CA GLU A 148 -10.10 -13.30 -7.81
C GLU A 148 -9.30 -12.31 -8.66
N ALA A 149 -8.03 -12.06 -8.34
CA ALA A 149 -7.10 -11.26 -9.16
C ALA A 149 -6.75 -11.90 -10.52
N PHE A 150 -7.08 -13.18 -10.70
CA PHE A 150 -6.81 -13.94 -11.93
C PHE A 150 -8.06 -14.60 -12.53
N ALA A 151 -9.18 -14.62 -11.80
CA ALA A 151 -10.39 -15.33 -12.21
C ALA A 151 -11.22 -14.59 -13.27
N HIS A 152 -11.02 -13.27 -13.43
CA HIS A 152 -11.85 -12.41 -14.29
C HIS A 152 -11.02 -11.59 -15.29
N PRO A 153 -10.18 -12.22 -16.15
CA PRO A 153 -9.24 -11.51 -17.02
C PRO A 153 -9.92 -10.56 -18.03
N GLN A 154 -11.20 -10.78 -18.34
CA GLN A 154 -12.01 -9.90 -19.18
C GLN A 154 -12.33 -8.54 -18.53
N VAL A 155 -12.23 -8.46 -17.19
CA VAL A 155 -12.42 -7.21 -16.44
C VAL A 155 -11.07 -6.65 -16.02
N TRP A 156 -10.26 -7.46 -15.35
CA TRP A 156 -8.95 -7.09 -14.86
C TRP A 156 -8.15 -8.33 -14.48
N SER A 157 -6.82 -8.27 -14.64
CA SER A 157 -5.93 -9.28 -14.09
C SER A 157 -4.66 -8.64 -13.53
N ALA A 158 -4.15 -9.21 -12.45
CA ALA A 158 -2.90 -8.75 -11.85
C ALA A 158 -1.75 -8.87 -12.85
N GLY A 159 -1.09 -7.75 -13.14
CA GLY A 159 0.05 -7.69 -14.04
C GLY A 159 1.33 -8.25 -13.44
N ILE A 160 1.34 -9.48 -12.92
CA ILE A 160 2.49 -10.13 -12.26
C ILE A 160 2.95 -11.37 -13.03
N GLN A 161 4.26 -11.54 -13.19
CA GLN A 161 4.89 -12.71 -13.80
C GLN A 161 5.99 -13.24 -12.88
N PHE A 162 6.17 -14.56 -12.85
CA PHE A 162 7.20 -15.23 -12.07
C PHE A 162 8.21 -15.90 -13.02
N LEU A 163 9.50 -15.69 -12.75
CA LEU A 163 10.63 -16.21 -13.54
C LEU A 163 11.61 -16.96 -12.61
N PRO A 164 12.28 -18.02 -13.11
CA PRO A 164 13.28 -18.73 -12.33
C PRO A 164 14.54 -17.87 -12.16
N PHE A 165 15.02 -17.75 -10.93
CA PHE A 165 16.37 -17.26 -10.66
C PHE A 165 16.82 -17.71 -9.28
N ASP A 166 17.93 -18.41 -9.24
CA ASP A 166 18.55 -18.87 -8.00
C ASP A 166 19.78 -18.00 -7.68
N TRP A 167 19.62 -17.07 -6.75
CA TRP A 167 20.68 -16.15 -6.31
C TRP A 167 21.75 -16.82 -5.45
N ASP A 168 21.53 -18.05 -4.97
CA ASP A 168 22.55 -18.83 -4.27
C ASP A 168 23.44 -19.58 -5.28
N ALA A 169 22.91 -19.89 -6.46
CA ALA A 169 23.61 -20.64 -7.51
C ALA A 169 24.15 -19.77 -8.68
N ALA A 170 23.58 -18.59 -8.91
CA ALA A 170 23.91 -17.74 -10.05
C ALA A 170 24.17 -16.28 -9.65
N SER A 171 25.03 -15.61 -10.42
CA SER A 171 25.28 -14.17 -10.30
C SER A 171 24.32 -13.35 -11.16
N ILE A 172 24.17 -12.06 -10.82
CA ILE A 172 23.44 -11.11 -11.66
C ILE A 172 24.28 -10.81 -12.92
N SER A 173 23.86 -11.34 -14.06
CA SER A 173 24.52 -11.19 -15.35
C SER A 173 23.80 -10.20 -16.26
N ASP A 174 24.52 -9.69 -17.27
CA ASP A 174 23.94 -8.83 -18.31
C ASP A 174 22.85 -9.56 -19.14
N ASP A 175 22.97 -10.88 -19.28
CA ASP A 175 21.98 -11.72 -19.94
C ASP A 175 20.68 -11.79 -19.13
N LEU A 176 20.77 -12.04 -17.81
CA LEU A 176 19.60 -12.05 -16.92
C LEU A 176 18.84 -10.72 -16.97
N LEU A 177 19.56 -9.59 -16.88
CA LEU A 177 18.93 -8.28 -16.98
C LEU A 177 18.29 -8.08 -18.36
N GLY A 178 18.93 -8.59 -19.42
CA GLY A 178 18.41 -8.56 -20.79
C GLY A 178 17.13 -9.38 -20.96
N GLU A 179 17.06 -10.56 -20.35
CA GLU A 179 15.86 -11.42 -20.36
C GLU A 179 14.68 -10.73 -19.66
N ILE A 180 14.92 -10.07 -18.52
CA ILE A 180 13.89 -9.30 -17.80
C ILE A 180 13.37 -8.15 -18.68
N GLU A 181 14.28 -7.43 -19.33
CA GLU A 181 13.96 -6.33 -20.26
C GLU A 181 13.17 -6.81 -21.48
N GLN A 182 13.53 -7.96 -22.05
CA GLN A 182 12.82 -8.53 -23.19
C GLN A 182 11.44 -9.04 -22.82
N ALA A 183 11.32 -9.69 -21.65
CA ALA A 183 10.05 -10.24 -21.19
C ALA A 183 9.04 -9.14 -20.88
N ARG A 184 9.46 -8.11 -20.13
CA ARG A 184 8.56 -7.08 -19.61
C ARG A 184 9.21 -5.71 -19.50
N GLY A 185 10.07 -5.31 -20.42
CA GLY A 185 10.66 -3.96 -20.46
C GLY A 185 11.58 -3.61 -19.27
N LYS A 186 12.12 -2.40 -19.31
CA LYS A 186 13.03 -1.90 -18.27
C LYS A 186 12.29 -1.65 -16.94
N PRO A 187 12.93 -1.94 -15.80
CA PRO A 187 12.36 -1.64 -14.48
C PRO A 187 12.35 -0.15 -14.19
N THR A 188 11.42 0.26 -13.33
CA THR A 188 11.38 1.53 -12.62
C THR A 188 11.96 1.37 -11.20
N ALA A 189 11.87 0.16 -10.63
CA ALA A 189 12.37 -0.14 -9.29
C ALA A 189 12.69 -1.62 -9.14
N VAL A 190 13.53 -1.92 -8.16
CA VAL A 190 13.83 -3.28 -7.70
C VAL A 190 13.46 -3.45 -6.24
N VAL A 191 12.92 -4.60 -5.86
CA VAL A 191 12.68 -5.01 -4.47
C VAL A 191 13.48 -6.27 -4.19
N VAL A 192 14.21 -6.32 -3.08
CA VAL A 192 14.98 -7.49 -2.63
C VAL A 192 14.41 -8.02 -1.32
N SER A 193 13.87 -9.25 -1.34
CA SER A 193 13.27 -9.89 -0.17
C SER A 193 13.29 -11.42 -0.28
N THR A 194 14.43 -12.02 0.06
CA THR A 194 14.73 -13.45 -0.05
C THR A 194 14.31 -14.27 1.18
N GLY A 195 13.86 -13.61 2.25
CA GLY A 195 13.49 -14.23 3.53
C GLY A 195 14.53 -14.11 4.64
N ALA A 196 15.73 -13.59 4.36
CA ALA A 196 16.77 -13.38 5.36
C ALA A 196 17.62 -12.13 5.10
N ASP A 197 17.86 -11.33 6.14
CA ASP A 197 18.58 -10.05 6.04
C ASP A 197 19.98 -10.17 5.42
N PRO A 198 20.84 -11.15 5.78
CA PRO A 198 22.15 -11.29 5.13
C PRO A 198 22.07 -11.56 3.63
N GLY A 199 21.07 -12.37 3.21
CA GLY A 199 20.82 -12.65 1.80
C GLY A 199 20.34 -11.41 1.04
N ASN A 200 19.45 -10.62 1.66
CA ASN A 200 18.97 -9.35 1.10
C ASN A 200 20.11 -8.35 0.90
N ILE A 201 20.99 -8.19 1.89
CA ILE A 201 22.16 -7.30 1.81
C ILE A 201 23.08 -7.73 0.68
N HIS A 202 23.46 -9.02 0.64
CA HIS A 202 24.38 -9.53 -0.37
C HIS A 202 23.82 -9.33 -1.79
N LEU A 203 22.56 -9.70 -2.01
CA LEU A 203 21.91 -9.60 -3.31
C LEU A 203 21.68 -8.14 -3.74
N ALA A 204 21.29 -7.26 -2.82
CA ALA A 204 21.10 -5.84 -3.12
C ALA A 204 22.41 -5.15 -3.53
N ILE A 205 23.54 -5.46 -2.88
CA ILE A 205 24.86 -4.93 -3.27
C ILE A 205 25.25 -5.42 -4.67
N ALA A 206 25.04 -6.71 -4.96
CA ALA A 206 25.33 -7.29 -6.27
C ALA A 206 24.47 -6.63 -7.37
N LEU A 207 23.17 -6.43 -7.11
CA LEU A 207 22.25 -5.73 -7.99
C LEU A 207 22.68 -4.29 -8.22
N LYS A 208 22.98 -3.52 -7.16
CA LYS A 208 23.44 -2.12 -7.30
C LYS A 208 24.63 -2.01 -8.25
N ARG A 209 25.62 -2.90 -8.09
CA ARG A 209 26.81 -2.95 -8.97
C ARG A 209 26.46 -3.31 -10.41
N ALA A 210 25.59 -4.29 -10.62
CA ALA A 210 25.17 -4.71 -11.96
C ALA A 210 24.34 -3.62 -12.66
N CYS A 211 23.39 -3.00 -11.95
CA CYS A 211 22.56 -1.90 -12.42
C CYS A 211 23.39 -0.68 -12.83
N ASN A 212 24.41 -0.32 -12.05
CA ASN A 212 25.27 0.84 -12.32
C ASN A 212 26.34 0.57 -13.38
N ARG A 213 26.64 -0.70 -13.67
CA ARG A 213 27.58 -1.05 -14.74
C ARG A 213 27.02 -0.55 -16.08
N GLY A 214 27.70 0.45 -16.65
CA GLY A 214 27.25 1.08 -17.90
C GLY A 214 25.93 1.83 -17.78
N GLY A 215 25.48 2.19 -16.57
CA GLY A 215 24.21 2.91 -16.37
C GLY A 215 22.97 2.14 -16.83
N ARG A 216 22.98 0.82 -16.67
CA ARG A 216 21.95 -0.06 -17.24
C ARG A 216 20.57 0.20 -16.67
N TRP A 217 20.42 0.14 -15.35
CA TRP A 217 19.17 0.37 -14.64
C TRP A 217 19.36 1.40 -13.52
N PRO A 218 19.16 2.70 -13.79
CA PRO A 218 19.27 3.73 -12.76
C PRO A 218 17.99 3.80 -11.92
N VAL A 219 17.83 2.84 -11.00
CA VAL A 219 16.58 2.60 -10.27
C VAL A 219 16.81 2.45 -8.77
N PRO A 220 15.84 2.84 -7.92
CA PRO A 220 15.86 2.47 -6.51
C PRO A 220 15.83 0.96 -6.34
N ILE A 221 16.68 0.47 -5.43
CA ILE A 221 16.69 -0.92 -4.97
C ILE A 221 16.22 -0.93 -3.52
N TYR A 222 14.97 -1.31 -3.32
CA TYR A 222 14.35 -1.43 -2.01
C TYR A 222 14.71 -2.77 -1.35
N MET A 223 15.56 -2.72 -0.33
CA MET A 223 16.08 -3.89 0.35
C MET A 223 15.30 -4.15 1.66
N ARG A 224 14.67 -5.32 1.79
CA ARG A 224 13.97 -5.69 3.02
C ARG A 224 14.98 -6.03 4.12
N GLU A 225 14.78 -5.48 5.33
CA GLU A 225 15.48 -5.93 6.54
C GLU A 225 14.55 -6.09 7.74
N THR A 226 14.51 -7.23 8.40
CA THR A 226 13.66 -7.45 9.59
C THR A 226 14.04 -6.55 10.76
N SER A 227 15.35 -6.28 10.91
CA SER A 227 15.90 -5.32 11.86
C SER A 227 16.86 -4.40 11.13
N GLN A 228 16.74 -3.09 11.38
CA GLN A 228 17.66 -2.08 10.84
C GLN A 228 19.10 -2.40 11.22
N SER A 229 19.91 -2.74 10.21
CA SER A 229 21.34 -3.02 10.38
C SER A 229 22.19 -1.74 10.36
N GLU A 230 23.43 -1.79 10.83
CA GLU A 230 24.38 -0.67 10.64
C GLU A 230 24.69 -0.45 9.15
N PHE A 231 24.69 -1.52 8.34
CA PHE A 231 24.83 -1.41 6.90
C PHE A 231 23.73 -0.51 6.30
N SER A 232 22.46 -0.71 6.68
CA SER A 232 21.37 0.09 6.15
C SER A 232 21.44 1.56 6.55
N LYS A 233 21.89 1.86 7.78
CA LYS A 233 22.03 3.23 8.27
C LYS A 233 23.07 4.02 7.49
N GLU A 234 24.13 3.36 7.06
CA GLU A 234 25.24 4.00 6.37
C GLU A 234 25.09 3.97 4.85
N TYR A 235 24.57 2.88 4.26
CA TYR A 235 24.67 2.60 2.82
C TYR A 235 23.35 2.37 2.10
N ALA A 236 22.22 2.28 2.80
CA ALA A 236 20.91 2.01 2.20
C ALA A 236 19.82 2.98 2.71
N LYS A 237 20.09 4.28 2.63
CA LYS A 237 19.22 5.35 3.14
C LYS A 237 18.63 6.27 2.05
N GLY A 238 18.72 5.86 0.78
CA GLY A 238 18.07 6.54 -0.33
C GLY A 238 19.04 7.07 -1.37
N ASP A 239 18.56 8.02 -2.16
CA ASP A 239 19.36 8.72 -3.16
C ASP A 239 20.25 9.77 -2.48
N GLU A 240 21.56 9.61 -2.59
CA GLU A 240 22.57 10.48 -1.99
C GLU A 240 23.35 11.28 -3.03
N THR A 241 23.09 11.05 -4.31
CA THR A 241 23.84 11.63 -5.42
C THR A 241 22.91 12.37 -6.38
N GLU A 242 23.42 13.36 -7.10
CA GLU A 242 22.64 14.00 -8.18
C GLU A 242 22.63 13.16 -9.46
N ASP A 243 23.53 12.17 -9.54
CA ASP A 243 23.64 11.27 -10.68
C ASP A 243 22.43 10.34 -10.77
N LEU A 244 21.92 10.14 -11.98
CA LEU A 244 20.87 9.18 -12.26
C LEU A 244 21.47 7.76 -12.24
N ASP A 245 21.62 7.19 -11.05
CA ASP A 245 22.15 5.85 -10.82
C ASP A 245 21.20 4.96 -9.97
N ALA A 246 21.56 3.70 -9.79
CA ALA A 246 20.89 2.82 -8.86
C ALA A 246 21.41 3.03 -7.44
N TYR A 247 20.49 3.22 -6.50
CA TYR A 247 20.77 3.41 -5.08
C TYR A 247 20.03 2.39 -4.21
N LEU A 248 20.51 2.20 -2.98
CA LEU A 248 19.90 1.29 -2.02
C LEU A 248 19.01 2.06 -1.05
N GLN A 249 17.83 1.51 -0.77
CA GLN A 249 16.92 2.01 0.26
C GLN A 249 16.39 0.84 1.09
N ALA A 250 16.78 0.76 2.35
CA ALA A 250 16.28 -0.27 3.25
C ALA A 250 14.83 0.01 3.68
N PHE A 251 14.04 -1.04 3.87
CA PHE A 251 12.68 -0.94 4.39
C PHE A 251 12.27 -2.09 5.30
N GLY A 252 11.27 -1.80 6.14
CA GLY A 252 10.54 -2.79 6.94
C GLY A 252 11.16 -3.16 8.30
N GLY A 253 12.33 -2.62 8.65
CA GLY A 253 12.96 -2.83 9.95
C GLY A 253 12.01 -2.51 11.11
N HIS A 254 11.95 -3.38 12.11
CA HIS A 254 11.01 -3.19 13.23
C HIS A 254 11.20 -1.86 13.97
N GLN A 255 12.40 -1.28 13.94
CA GLN A 255 12.72 0.04 14.48
C GLN A 255 11.85 1.15 13.87
N SER A 256 11.49 1.04 12.58
CA SER A 256 10.67 2.02 11.86
C SER A 256 9.20 1.59 11.74
N THR A 257 8.93 0.28 11.66
CA THR A 257 7.57 -0.24 11.46
C THR A 257 6.82 -0.53 12.76
N ALA A 258 7.50 -1.04 13.80
CA ALA A 258 6.88 -1.45 15.06
C ALA A 258 6.83 -0.32 16.10
N THR A 259 6.49 0.90 15.67
CA THR A 259 6.48 2.08 16.56
C THR A 259 5.10 2.34 17.15
N ARG A 260 5.05 3.02 18.31
CA ARG A 260 3.78 3.52 18.89
C ARG A 260 2.98 4.35 17.90
N ALA A 261 3.66 5.16 17.08
CA ALA A 261 3.02 5.97 16.06
C ALA A 261 2.30 5.12 15.00
N ARG A 262 2.93 4.03 14.52
CA ARG A 262 2.35 3.16 13.50
C ARG A 262 1.30 2.19 14.07
N ILE A 263 1.61 1.49 15.17
CA ILE A 263 0.77 0.42 15.72
C ILE A 263 -0.38 0.96 16.58
N ILE A 264 -0.07 1.85 17.53
CA ILE A 264 -1.05 2.31 18.52
C ILE A 264 -1.84 3.50 17.99
N ASN A 265 -1.14 4.51 17.46
CA ASN A 265 -1.78 5.73 16.95
C ASN A 265 -2.31 5.56 15.51
N GLY A 266 -1.99 4.44 14.83
CA GLY A 266 -2.46 4.17 13.48
C GLY A 266 -2.04 5.25 12.47
N SER A 267 -0.79 5.72 12.53
CA SER A 267 -0.38 6.90 11.75
C SER A 267 -0.52 6.73 10.23
N LEU A 268 -0.44 5.50 9.70
CA LEU A 268 -0.71 5.14 8.29
C LEU A 268 -2.21 5.13 7.94
N ASP A 269 -3.08 5.04 8.93
CA ASP A 269 -4.53 5.02 8.73
C ASP A 269 -5.14 6.43 8.82
N ARG A 270 -4.35 7.48 9.10
CA ARG A 270 -4.85 8.87 9.16
C ARG A 270 -5.54 9.30 7.88
N GLY A 271 -4.92 9.05 6.74
CA GLY A 271 -5.52 9.32 5.43
C GLY A 271 -6.72 8.43 5.15
N ALA A 272 -6.69 7.16 5.59
CA ALA A 272 -7.80 6.24 5.41
C ALA A 272 -9.06 6.69 6.18
N ALA A 273 -8.90 7.24 7.39
CA ALA A 273 -10.00 7.82 8.14
C ALA A 273 -10.65 9.00 7.41
N VAL A 274 -9.84 9.87 6.79
CA VAL A 274 -10.33 10.99 5.97
C VAL A 274 -11.09 10.48 4.75
N ALA A 275 -10.51 9.53 4.01
CA ALA A 275 -11.16 8.92 2.85
C ALA A 275 -12.53 8.32 3.20
N HIS A 276 -12.63 7.66 4.35
CA HIS A 276 -13.87 7.09 4.85
C HIS A 276 -14.95 8.15 5.16
N GLU A 277 -14.58 9.30 5.73
CA GLU A 277 -15.51 10.40 5.97
C GLU A 277 -16.07 10.99 4.67
N HIS A 278 -15.24 11.12 3.62
CA HIS A 278 -15.71 11.57 2.30
C HIS A 278 -16.79 10.65 1.74
N TYR A 279 -16.60 9.34 1.87
CA TYR A 279 -17.56 8.33 1.43
C TYR A 279 -18.87 8.39 2.25
N ASN A 280 -18.79 8.41 3.58
CA ASN A 280 -19.99 8.31 4.44
C ASN A 280 -20.86 9.56 4.46
N LYS A 281 -20.27 10.76 4.40
CA LYS A 281 -21.04 12.00 4.52
C LYS A 281 -21.53 12.56 3.19
N GLY A 282 -21.28 11.86 2.06
CA GLY A 282 -21.58 12.38 0.73
C GLY A 282 -20.89 13.72 0.44
N LEU A 283 -19.76 13.99 1.11
CA LEU A 283 -19.07 15.28 1.10
C LEU A 283 -18.41 15.59 -0.24
N GLY A 284 -18.40 14.64 -1.19
CA GLY A 284 -18.00 14.87 -2.58
C GLY A 284 -18.74 15.99 -3.32
N LYS A 285 -19.82 16.53 -2.72
CA LYS A 285 -20.60 17.67 -3.21
C LYS A 285 -20.28 19.02 -2.52
N ARG A 286 -19.34 19.08 -1.57
CA ARG A 286 -18.92 20.32 -0.87
C ARG A 286 -17.46 20.69 -1.19
N ASP A 287 -17.10 21.95 -0.94
CA ASP A 287 -15.72 22.44 -0.97
C ASP A 287 -14.81 21.69 0.03
N ALA A 288 -13.49 21.85 -0.14
CA ALA A 288 -12.44 21.13 0.60
C ALA A 288 -12.70 21.08 2.12
N MET A 289 -12.47 19.92 2.75
CA MET A 289 -12.71 19.78 4.20
C MET A 289 -11.83 20.73 5.01
N SER A 290 -12.40 21.29 6.09
CA SER A 290 -11.62 22.07 7.05
C SER A 290 -10.70 21.17 7.86
N MET A 291 -9.58 21.72 8.35
CA MET A 291 -8.64 20.97 9.22
C MET A 291 -9.30 20.41 10.49
N LYS A 292 -10.35 21.06 11.00
CA LYS A 292 -11.10 20.59 12.18
C LYS A 292 -11.94 19.35 11.86
N GLU A 293 -12.58 19.32 10.69
CA GLU A 293 -13.36 18.16 10.24
C GLU A 293 -12.47 16.97 9.94
N LEU A 294 -11.31 17.20 9.30
CA LEU A 294 -10.30 16.19 9.03
C LEU A 294 -9.79 15.52 10.32
N GLN A 295 -9.62 16.29 11.41
CA GLN A 295 -9.22 15.75 12.71
C GLN A 295 -10.34 14.94 13.38
N SER A 296 -11.62 15.27 13.13
CA SER A 296 -12.75 14.54 13.71
C SER A 296 -12.92 13.15 13.10
N ALA A 297 -12.55 12.97 11.83
CA ALA A 297 -12.58 11.69 11.10
C ALA A 297 -11.93 10.52 11.86
N MET A 298 -10.88 10.81 12.62
CA MET A 298 -10.12 9.80 13.36
C MET A 298 -10.88 9.22 14.57
N LYS A 299 -11.91 9.92 15.09
CA LYS A 299 -12.63 9.47 16.28
C LYS A 299 -13.52 8.27 16.00
N ASP A 300 -14.18 8.24 14.85
CA ASP A 300 -15.12 7.19 14.48
C ASP A 300 -14.43 6.01 13.76
N TRP A 301 -13.17 6.20 13.37
CA TRP A 301 -12.38 5.22 12.62
C TRP A 301 -12.22 3.87 13.33
N SER A 302 -12.17 3.82 14.67
CA SER A 302 -12.00 2.57 15.42
C SER A 302 -13.14 1.57 15.23
N ASP A 303 -14.32 2.07 14.89
CA ASP A 303 -15.59 1.34 14.84
C ASP A 303 -15.98 0.95 13.41
N VAL A 304 -15.17 1.35 12.43
CA VAL A 304 -15.33 1.00 11.01
C VAL A 304 -14.98 -0.47 10.79
N LEU A 305 -15.86 -1.21 10.10
CA LEU A 305 -15.63 -2.62 9.76
C LEU A 305 -14.40 -2.78 8.87
N GLU A 306 -13.67 -3.89 9.03
CA GLU A 306 -12.38 -4.10 8.37
C GLU A 306 -12.46 -3.96 6.85
N THR A 307 -13.50 -4.52 6.23
CA THR A 307 -13.65 -4.43 4.77
C THR A 307 -13.67 -2.99 4.23
N TYR A 308 -14.24 -2.05 5.01
CA TYR A 308 -14.21 -0.62 4.68
C TYR A 308 -12.88 0.02 5.05
N ARG A 309 -12.23 -0.45 6.14
CA ARG A 309 -10.89 0.03 6.50
C ARG A 309 -9.87 -0.31 5.42
N ALA A 310 -9.85 -1.55 4.94
CA ALA A 310 -8.95 -2.02 3.90
C ALA A 310 -9.11 -1.20 2.60
N ALA A 311 -10.35 -1.00 2.15
CA ALA A 311 -10.64 -0.18 0.98
C ALA A 311 -10.15 1.27 1.12
N ASN A 312 -10.40 1.90 2.27
CA ASN A 312 -9.97 3.27 2.53
C ASN A 312 -8.45 3.40 2.75
N ARG A 313 -7.78 2.36 3.26
CA ARG A 313 -6.31 2.29 3.28
C ARG A 313 -5.75 2.30 1.87
N ALA A 314 -6.34 1.57 0.93
CA ALA A 314 -5.90 1.58 -0.46
C ALA A 314 -6.05 2.97 -1.11
N VAL A 315 -7.15 3.68 -0.84
CA VAL A 315 -7.33 5.09 -1.26
C VAL A 315 -6.22 5.96 -0.67
N SER A 316 -5.96 5.81 0.63
CA SER A 316 -4.90 6.57 1.32
C SER A 316 -3.50 6.26 0.78
N ASP A 317 -3.22 5.01 0.45
CA ASP A 317 -1.93 4.57 -0.07
C ASP A 317 -1.71 5.06 -1.51
N ALA A 318 -2.79 5.33 -2.27
CA ALA A 318 -2.75 5.86 -3.63
C ALA A 318 -2.88 7.39 -3.71
N ALA A 319 -3.03 8.09 -2.59
CA ALA A 319 -3.30 9.52 -2.58
C ALA A 319 -2.15 10.34 -3.20
N MET A 320 -0.91 9.94 -2.92
CA MET A 320 0.29 10.61 -3.45
C MET A 320 0.49 10.38 -4.95
N THR A 321 0.05 9.24 -5.48
CA THR A 321 -0.04 8.98 -6.93
C THR A 321 -0.98 9.98 -7.60
N LYS A 322 -2.17 10.21 -7.04
CA LYS A 322 -3.13 11.16 -7.60
C LYS A 322 -2.67 12.62 -7.45
N LEU A 323 -2.03 12.93 -6.33
CA LEU A 323 -1.43 14.24 -6.14
C LEU A 323 -0.37 14.51 -7.22
N TRP A 324 0.46 13.51 -7.54
CA TRP A 324 1.42 13.58 -8.64
C TRP A 324 0.72 13.71 -9.99
N ASP A 325 -0.36 12.96 -10.24
CA ASP A 325 -1.14 13.09 -11.48
C ASP A 325 -1.67 14.51 -11.70
N ALA A 326 -2.12 15.16 -10.62
CA ALA A 326 -2.61 16.54 -10.61
C ALA A 326 -1.50 17.61 -10.72
N GLY A 327 -0.23 17.19 -10.84
CA GLY A 327 0.92 18.08 -11.05
C GLY A 327 1.50 18.67 -9.76
N TRP A 328 1.35 17.98 -8.63
CA TRP A 328 1.83 18.45 -7.33
C TRP A 328 2.81 17.48 -6.66
N ARG A 329 3.73 18.04 -5.88
CA ARG A 329 4.59 17.31 -4.94
C ARG A 329 4.58 17.97 -3.56
N PRO A 330 4.84 17.24 -2.47
CA PRO A 330 5.11 17.83 -1.17
C PRO A 330 6.26 18.85 -1.24
N VAL A 331 6.19 19.86 -0.37
CA VAL A 331 7.31 20.80 -0.18
C VAL A 331 8.56 20.09 0.31
N ALA A 332 9.71 20.47 -0.22
CA ALA A 332 11.00 20.15 0.36
C ALA A 332 11.30 21.05 1.56
N LYS A 333 12.27 20.67 2.39
CA LYS A 333 12.68 21.46 3.55
C LYS A 333 13.12 22.86 3.11
N GLY A 334 12.44 23.89 3.62
CA GLY A 334 12.73 25.30 3.33
C GLY A 334 11.88 25.90 2.20
N GLU A 335 11.06 25.11 1.50
CA GLU A 335 10.07 25.62 0.55
C GLU A 335 8.80 26.10 1.27
N LYS A 336 8.09 27.04 0.66
CA LYS A 336 6.72 27.41 1.06
C LYS A 336 5.75 26.78 0.06
N GLY A 337 4.75 26.07 0.56
CA GLY A 337 3.77 25.37 -0.28
C GLY A 337 2.35 25.90 -0.15
N ASP A 338 1.55 25.61 -1.16
CA ASP A 338 0.09 25.71 -1.11
C ASP A 338 -0.48 24.56 -0.27
N THR A 339 -1.50 24.82 0.53
CA THR A 339 -2.16 23.80 1.36
C THR A 339 -3.45 23.25 0.74
N ALA A 340 -3.81 23.70 -0.47
CA ALA A 340 -5.02 23.31 -1.19
C ALA A 340 -4.69 22.91 -2.64
N PRO A 341 -4.03 21.76 -2.86
CA PRO A 341 -3.73 21.30 -4.21
C PRO A 341 -5.03 21.03 -4.98
N THR A 342 -5.08 21.51 -6.22
CA THR A 342 -6.24 21.35 -7.12
C THR A 342 -5.97 20.34 -8.20
N VAL A 343 -7.05 19.73 -8.70
CA VAL A 343 -7.01 18.84 -9.87
C VAL A 343 -7.43 19.67 -11.10
N PRO A 344 -6.63 19.72 -12.18
CA PRO A 344 -7.04 20.37 -13.42
C PRO A 344 -8.30 19.70 -14.00
N ASP A 345 -9.25 20.51 -14.48
CA ASP A 345 -10.55 20.03 -14.97
C ASP A 345 -10.38 19.05 -16.14
N GLU A 346 -9.42 19.32 -17.03
CA GLU A 346 -9.10 18.47 -18.18
C GLU A 346 -8.51 17.10 -17.81
N LEU A 347 -7.96 16.96 -16.59
CA LEU A 347 -7.42 15.68 -16.09
C LEU A 347 -8.44 14.89 -15.28
N MET A 348 -9.54 15.51 -14.83
CA MET A 348 -10.47 14.89 -13.89
C MET A 348 -11.05 13.57 -14.41
N GLU A 349 -11.53 13.54 -15.66
CA GLU A 349 -12.13 12.32 -16.23
C GLU A 349 -11.09 11.19 -16.35
N ARG A 350 -9.89 11.51 -16.81
CA ARG A 350 -8.79 10.54 -16.94
C ARG A 350 -8.37 9.97 -15.58
N MET A 351 -8.29 10.84 -14.57
CA MET A 351 -7.99 10.43 -13.19
C MET A 351 -9.12 9.60 -12.57
N ALA A 352 -10.39 9.93 -12.85
CA ALA A 352 -11.53 9.17 -12.36
C ALA A 352 -11.58 7.76 -12.99
N LYS A 353 -11.36 7.66 -14.30
CA LYS A 353 -11.24 6.35 -14.98
C LYS A 353 -10.12 5.52 -14.37
N ARG A 354 -8.97 6.13 -14.11
CA ARG A 354 -7.83 5.44 -13.50
C ARG A 354 -8.07 5.06 -12.04
N GLU A 355 -8.84 5.86 -11.30
CA GLU A 355 -9.27 5.51 -9.94
C GLU A 355 -10.22 4.31 -9.93
N HIS A 356 -11.09 4.19 -10.93
CA HIS A 356 -11.93 3.00 -11.09
C HIS A 356 -11.08 1.74 -11.33
N ASP A 357 -10.06 1.80 -12.19
CA ASP A 357 -9.13 0.69 -12.40
C ASP A 357 -8.42 0.29 -11.10
N ARG A 358 -7.94 1.29 -10.34
CA ARG A 358 -7.32 1.07 -9.03
C ARG A 358 -8.29 0.43 -8.04
N TRP A 359 -9.54 0.88 -8.01
CA TRP A 359 -10.58 0.33 -7.13
C TRP A 359 -10.90 -1.11 -7.52
N MET A 360 -11.01 -1.44 -8.81
CA MET A 360 -11.19 -2.81 -9.28
C MET A 360 -10.01 -3.70 -8.87
N ALA A 361 -8.78 -3.21 -9.05
CA ALA A 361 -7.57 -3.91 -8.64
C ALA A 361 -7.58 -4.23 -7.13
N GLU A 362 -7.92 -3.25 -6.29
CA GLU A 362 -8.07 -3.46 -4.84
C GLU A 362 -9.13 -4.53 -4.54
N ARG A 363 -10.32 -4.42 -5.14
CA ARG A 363 -11.41 -5.36 -4.89
C ARG A 363 -10.99 -6.78 -5.24
N LEU A 364 -10.45 -7.01 -6.43
CA LEU A 364 -10.07 -8.33 -6.92
C LEU A 364 -8.88 -8.91 -6.14
N VAL A 365 -7.87 -8.11 -5.81
CA VAL A 365 -6.74 -8.55 -4.96
C VAL A 365 -7.20 -8.91 -3.54
N SER A 366 -8.16 -8.17 -2.99
CA SER A 366 -8.76 -8.43 -1.67
C SER A 366 -9.70 -9.65 -1.66
N GLY A 367 -10.04 -10.21 -2.82
CA GLY A 367 -10.90 -11.39 -2.97
C GLY A 367 -12.38 -11.08 -3.21
N TRP A 368 -12.71 -9.85 -3.60
CA TRP A 368 -14.05 -9.54 -4.13
C TRP A 368 -14.18 -10.04 -5.56
N ARG A 369 -15.42 -10.33 -5.98
CA ARG A 369 -15.72 -10.75 -7.35
C ARG A 369 -16.89 -9.96 -7.96
N PRO A 370 -16.95 -9.86 -9.31
CA PRO A 370 -18.13 -9.35 -9.98
C PRO A 370 -19.36 -10.23 -9.71
N THR A 371 -20.55 -9.65 -9.88
CA THR A 371 -21.81 -10.38 -9.89
C THR A 371 -21.90 -11.31 -11.11
N ALA A 372 -22.41 -12.52 -10.91
CA ALA A 372 -22.90 -13.35 -12.01
C ALA A 372 -24.18 -12.74 -12.64
N PRO A 373 -24.60 -13.19 -13.85
CA PRO A 373 -25.91 -12.81 -14.38
C PRO A 373 -27.03 -13.04 -13.35
N ASP A 374 -27.91 -12.06 -13.19
CA ASP A 374 -29.03 -12.05 -12.24
C ASP A 374 -28.67 -12.08 -10.74
N GLU A 375 -27.38 -12.03 -10.41
CA GLU A 375 -26.90 -11.93 -9.03
C GLU A 375 -26.86 -10.46 -8.58
N LYS A 376 -27.35 -10.18 -7.38
CA LYS A 376 -27.25 -8.85 -6.77
C LYS A 376 -25.96 -8.71 -5.97
N ARG A 377 -25.48 -7.47 -5.85
CA ARG A 377 -24.42 -7.10 -4.91
C ARG A 377 -24.68 -7.70 -3.53
N ASN A 378 -23.64 -8.32 -2.95
CA ASN A 378 -23.67 -8.87 -1.60
C ASN A 378 -22.30 -8.68 -0.94
N ASN A 379 -22.22 -7.69 -0.04
CA ASN A 379 -20.97 -7.34 0.61
C ASN A 379 -20.46 -8.42 1.58
N ASP A 380 -21.35 -9.22 2.19
CA ASP A 380 -20.95 -10.28 3.12
C ASP A 380 -20.29 -11.45 2.38
N LEU A 381 -20.67 -11.67 1.11
CA LEU A 381 -20.03 -12.64 0.22
C LEU A 381 -18.93 -12.01 -0.67
N MET A 382 -18.59 -10.74 -0.43
CA MET A 382 -17.62 -9.99 -1.23
C MET A 382 -17.97 -9.92 -2.74
N ILE A 383 -19.24 -9.73 -3.05
CA ILE A 383 -19.77 -9.65 -4.43
C ILE A 383 -20.17 -8.21 -4.72
N HIS A 384 -19.66 -7.65 -5.83
CA HIS A 384 -19.95 -6.26 -6.20
C HIS A 384 -20.31 -6.12 -7.69
N ASP A 385 -21.41 -5.43 -7.97
CA ASP A 385 -21.99 -5.22 -9.31
C ASP A 385 -21.24 -4.18 -10.14
N LYS A 386 -20.39 -3.38 -9.50
CA LYS A 386 -19.55 -2.35 -10.16
C LYS A 386 -18.15 -2.80 -10.54
N ILE A 387 -17.80 -4.08 -10.36
CA ILE A 387 -16.54 -4.63 -10.89
C ILE A 387 -16.75 -4.92 -12.38
N VAL A 388 -16.79 -3.85 -13.18
CA VAL A 388 -17.06 -3.85 -14.61
C VAL A 388 -16.18 -2.79 -15.29
N PRO A 389 -15.92 -2.88 -16.61
CA PRO A 389 -15.18 -1.84 -17.33
C PRO A 389 -15.83 -0.44 -17.19
N TRP A 390 -15.02 0.61 -17.24
CA TRP A 390 -15.46 2.01 -17.09
C TRP A 390 -16.67 2.38 -17.96
N ASP A 391 -16.68 1.94 -19.21
CA ASP A 391 -17.72 2.27 -20.18
C ASP A 391 -19.07 1.60 -19.87
N ALA A 392 -19.08 0.60 -18.98
CA ALA A 392 -20.29 -0.07 -18.49
C ALA A 392 -20.89 0.60 -17.24
N LEU A 393 -20.21 1.59 -16.65
CA LEU A 393 -20.73 2.35 -15.52
C LEU A 393 -21.75 3.39 -15.98
N ASN A 394 -22.77 3.63 -15.16
CA ASN A 394 -23.61 4.82 -15.32
C ASN A 394 -22.91 6.06 -14.76
N GLU A 395 -23.41 7.24 -15.10
CA GLU A 395 -22.81 8.52 -14.71
C GLU A 395 -22.76 8.75 -13.19
N ALA A 396 -23.74 8.23 -12.43
CA ALA A 396 -23.73 8.33 -10.98
C ALA A 396 -22.60 7.50 -10.36
N ASP A 397 -22.33 6.31 -10.92
CA ASP A 397 -21.24 5.45 -10.49
C ASP A 397 -19.88 6.07 -10.85
N LYS A 398 -19.70 6.60 -12.08
CA LYS A 398 -18.48 7.32 -12.48
C LYS A 398 -18.19 8.54 -11.58
N ASN A 399 -19.24 9.24 -11.15
CA ASN A 399 -19.09 10.38 -10.25
C ASN A 399 -18.55 9.96 -8.86
N ASN A 400 -18.70 8.71 -8.43
CA ASN A 400 -18.07 8.24 -7.20
C ASN A 400 -16.53 8.27 -7.32
N ASP A 401 -15.99 7.92 -8.49
CA ASP A 401 -14.54 7.97 -8.73
C ASP A 401 -14.01 9.40 -8.78
N VAL A 402 -14.78 10.34 -9.35
CA VAL A 402 -14.49 11.79 -9.28
C VAL A 402 -14.39 12.27 -7.83
N VAL A 403 -15.32 11.83 -6.98
CA VAL A 403 -15.29 12.14 -5.54
C VAL A 403 -14.05 11.56 -4.87
N GLN A 404 -13.64 10.34 -5.24
CA GLN A 404 -12.44 9.69 -4.69
C GLN A 404 -11.14 10.37 -5.13
N VAL A 405 -11.08 10.89 -6.36
CA VAL A 405 -9.96 11.72 -6.83
C VAL A 405 -9.84 12.98 -5.96
N ARG A 406 -10.95 13.67 -5.69
CA ARG A 406 -10.97 14.87 -4.81
C ARG A 406 -10.59 14.52 -3.37
N ALA A 407 -11.14 13.45 -2.81
CA ALA A 407 -10.82 12.98 -1.47
C ALA A 407 -9.32 12.72 -1.29
N SER A 408 -8.64 12.27 -2.34
CA SER A 408 -7.20 12.02 -2.30
C SER A 408 -6.36 13.30 -2.11
N MET A 409 -6.85 14.46 -2.56
CA MET A 409 -6.22 15.75 -2.26
C MET A 409 -6.30 16.06 -0.77
N ASP A 410 -7.46 15.83 -0.15
CA ASP A 410 -7.65 16.03 1.29
C ASP A 410 -6.85 15.02 2.13
N VAL A 411 -6.73 13.78 1.66
CA VAL A 411 -5.81 12.79 2.26
C VAL A 411 -4.37 13.26 2.20
N ALA A 412 -3.92 13.81 1.06
CA ALA A 412 -2.58 14.36 0.93
C ALA A 412 -2.35 15.48 1.96
N ARG A 413 -3.29 16.42 2.11
CA ARG A 413 -3.20 17.55 3.08
C ARG A 413 -3.02 17.09 4.53
N VAL A 414 -3.64 15.98 4.93
CA VAL A 414 -3.50 15.45 6.30
C VAL A 414 -2.18 14.71 6.51
N THR A 415 -1.64 14.12 5.46
CA THR A 415 -0.37 13.39 5.51
C THR A 415 0.85 14.30 5.33
N HIS A 416 0.71 15.43 4.62
CA HIS A 416 1.74 16.42 4.34
C HIS A 416 1.24 17.84 4.69
N LYS A 417 1.44 18.23 5.95
CA LYS A 417 0.87 19.47 6.50
C LYS A 417 1.57 20.75 6.03
N ASP A 418 2.82 20.62 5.59
CA ASP A 418 3.67 21.76 5.21
C ASP A 418 3.33 22.30 3.81
N GLY A 419 2.42 21.63 3.09
CA GLY A 419 1.88 22.04 1.81
C GLY A 419 2.56 21.38 0.61
N PHE A 420 2.26 21.92 -0.57
CA PHE A 420 2.59 21.35 -1.86
C PHE A 420 3.07 22.44 -2.83
N VAL A 421 3.91 22.05 -3.77
CA VAL A 421 4.33 22.90 -4.89
C VAL A 421 4.07 22.16 -6.20
N LYS A 422 4.05 22.90 -7.31
CA LYS A 422 3.98 22.27 -8.64
C LYS A 422 5.25 21.45 -8.86
N ARG A 423 5.07 20.25 -9.41
CA ARG A 423 6.17 19.31 -9.69
C ARG A 423 6.81 19.56 -11.04
#